data_AF-A0A0R2Q9W9-F1
#
_entry.id   AF-A0A0R2Q9W9-F1
#
_cell.length_a   1.000
_cell.length_b   1.000
_cell.length_c   1.000
_cell.angle_alpha   90.00
_cell.angle_beta   90.00
_cell.angle_gamma   90.00
#
_symmetry.space_group_name_H-M   'P 1'
#
loop_
_entity.id
_entity.type
_entity.pdbx_description
1 polymer ?
#
loop_
_entity_poly.entity_id
_entity_poly.type
_entity_poly.pdbx_seq_one_letter_code
_entity_poly.pdbx_strand_id
1 'polypeptide(L)'
;MNSAHSPAATVERLGINKDQLILEVGFDTTDCDQALRDAITSKSGAPFLDATAQEVVDVVILWWREDDGDLVDELVDALTYLTEDGPIWLFTPKMGRSGYVEASDIQDAAPTAGMSVTTSFSV
;
A
#
# COMPACT_ATOMS: atom_id res chain seq x y z
N MET A 1 -8.14 24.63 -1.82
CA MET A 1 -7.18 24.34 -0.74
C MET A 1 -6.80 22.87 -0.86
N ASN A 2 -5.98 22.51 -1.86
CA ASN A 2 -5.55 21.13 -2.03
C ASN A 2 -4.07 21.12 -1.73
N SER A 3 -3.75 20.97 -0.44
CA SER A 3 -2.39 20.83 0.03
C SER A 3 -1.78 19.63 -0.68
N ALA A 4 -0.80 19.87 -1.56
CA ALA A 4 0.16 18.85 -1.92
C ALA A 4 0.79 18.40 -0.60
N HIS A 5 0.30 17.29 -0.04
CA HIS A 5 0.85 16.79 1.20
C HIS A 5 2.26 16.32 0.85
N SER A 6 3.27 16.91 1.50
CA SER A 6 4.64 16.47 1.33
C SER A 6 4.70 14.96 1.62
N PRO A 7 5.48 14.17 0.87
CA PRO A 7 5.55 12.72 1.07
C PRO A 7 5.82 12.36 2.53
N ALA A 8 6.65 13.14 3.22
CA ALA A 8 6.89 13.01 4.66
C ALA A 8 5.61 12.99 5.52
N ALA A 9 4.66 13.90 5.27
CA ALA A 9 3.41 13.96 6.05
C ALA A 9 2.44 12.83 5.70
N THR A 10 2.50 12.31 4.47
CA THR A 10 1.80 11.06 4.11
C THR A 10 2.38 9.90 4.90
N VAL A 11 3.71 9.75 4.95
CA VAL A 11 4.37 8.67 5.73
C VAL A 11 4.01 8.74 7.22
N GLU A 12 3.90 9.94 7.79
CA GLU A 12 3.44 10.10 9.17
C GLU A 12 1.99 9.63 9.37
N ARG A 13 1.13 9.82 8.37
CA ARG A 13 -0.26 9.31 8.40
C ARG A 13 -0.36 7.81 8.19
N LEU A 14 0.55 7.22 7.42
CA LEU A 14 0.64 5.78 7.23
C LEU A 14 1.04 5.06 8.54
N GLY A 15 1.53 5.79 9.54
CA GLY A 15 1.94 5.22 10.82
C GLY A 15 3.25 4.44 10.73
N ILE A 16 4.07 4.69 9.70
CA ILE A 16 5.36 4.01 9.52
C ILE A 16 6.34 4.45 10.61
N ASN A 17 6.87 3.46 11.32
CA ASN A 17 7.88 3.62 12.35
C ASN A 17 9.25 3.16 11.86
N LYS A 18 10.29 3.60 12.56
CA LYS A 18 11.65 3.14 12.32
C LYS A 18 11.78 1.66 12.68
N ASP A 19 12.60 0.93 11.94
CA ASP A 19 12.90 -0.50 12.08
C ASP A 19 11.77 -1.44 11.62
N GLN A 20 10.70 -0.90 11.03
CA GLN A 20 9.64 -1.72 10.45
C GLN A 20 10.05 -2.27 9.09
N LEU A 21 9.74 -3.56 8.88
CA LEU A 21 9.87 -4.22 7.59
C LEU A 21 8.63 -3.91 6.74
N ILE A 22 8.88 -3.46 5.51
CA ILE A 22 7.82 -3.05 4.60
C ILE A 22 7.92 -3.86 3.31
N LEU A 23 6.88 -4.62 3.01
CA LEU A 23 6.75 -5.32 1.74
C LEU A 23 6.13 -4.37 0.72
N GLU A 24 6.71 -4.29 -0.47
CA GLU A 24 6.16 -3.58 -1.62
C GLU A 24 5.77 -4.59 -2.70
N VAL A 25 4.52 -4.47 -3.17
CA VAL A 25 3.96 -5.32 -4.22
C VAL A 25 3.33 -4.44 -5.30
N GLY A 26 3.48 -4.83 -6.58
CA GLY A 26 2.87 -4.14 -7.72
C GLY A 26 3.51 -2.80 -8.11
N PHE A 27 4.69 -2.47 -7.59
CA PHE A 27 5.37 -1.22 -7.89
C PHE A 27 5.76 -1.11 -9.37
N ASP A 28 5.36 0.00 -10.00
CA ASP A 28 5.76 0.36 -11.36
C ASP A 28 6.35 1.77 -11.39
N THR A 29 7.53 1.89 -12.02
CA THR A 29 8.26 3.16 -12.11
C THR A 29 7.52 4.27 -12.88
N THR A 30 6.48 3.93 -13.64
CA THR A 30 5.74 4.88 -14.49
C THR A 30 4.54 5.52 -13.81
N ASP A 31 3.93 4.86 -12.82
CA ASP A 31 2.72 5.33 -12.14
C ASP A 31 2.87 5.48 -10.61
N CYS A 32 3.87 4.85 -9.99
CA CYS A 32 4.10 4.93 -8.55
C CYS A 32 4.90 6.19 -8.17
N ASP A 33 4.59 6.73 -6.98
CA ASP A 33 5.23 7.94 -6.49
C ASP A 33 6.57 7.64 -5.81
N GLN A 34 7.66 7.89 -6.55
CA GLN A 34 9.02 7.63 -6.05
C GLN A 34 9.38 8.48 -4.83
N ALA A 35 8.81 9.68 -4.69
CA ALA A 35 9.08 10.56 -3.56
C ALA A 35 8.42 10.05 -2.27
N LEU A 36 7.21 9.47 -2.38
CA LEU A 36 6.58 8.76 -1.27
C LEU A 36 7.43 7.55 -0.86
N ARG A 37 7.87 6.73 -1.82
CA ARG A 37 8.72 5.57 -1.57
C ARG A 37 10.02 5.94 -0.86
N ASP A 38 10.68 7.00 -1.31
CA ASP A 38 11.91 7.51 -0.69
C ASP A 38 11.66 7.98 0.75
N ALA A 39 10.56 8.70 0.99
CA ALA A 39 10.18 9.14 2.33
C ALA A 39 9.87 7.97 3.28
N ILE A 40 9.25 6.90 2.78
CA ILE A 40 8.96 5.70 3.57
C ILE A 40 10.27 5.00 3.95
N THR A 41 11.15 4.76 2.99
CA THR A 41 12.49 4.17 3.22
C THR A 41 13.29 5.00 4.22
N SER A 42 13.25 6.32 4.08
CA SER A 42 13.93 7.25 4.98
C SER A 42 13.39 7.16 6.41
N LYS A 43 12.08 6.94 6.56
CA LYS A 43 11.41 6.84 7.87
C LYS A 43 11.60 5.47 8.52
N SER A 44 11.36 4.38 7.78
CA SER A 44 11.56 3.01 8.26
C SER A 44 13.04 2.73 8.54
N GLY A 45 13.94 3.30 7.74
CA GLY A 45 15.37 3.02 7.80
C GLY A 45 15.74 1.65 7.25
N ALA A 46 14.78 0.92 6.68
CA ALA A 46 14.95 -0.38 6.05
C ALA A 46 14.54 -0.29 4.57
N PRO A 47 15.23 -1.00 3.65
CA PRO A 47 14.80 -1.09 2.27
C PRO A 47 13.47 -1.85 2.16
N PHE A 48 12.72 -1.57 1.10
CA PHE A 48 11.54 -2.35 0.76
C PHE A 48 11.90 -3.79 0.46
N LEU A 49 11.09 -4.69 1.00
CA LEU A 49 11.09 -6.09 0.66
C LEU A 49 10.13 -6.31 -0.51
N ASP A 50 10.41 -7.31 -1.32
CA ASP A 50 9.54 -7.77 -2.40
C ASP A 50 8.94 -9.13 -2.03
N ALA A 51 7.95 -9.59 -2.81
CA ALA A 51 7.23 -10.85 -2.55
C ALA A 51 8.13 -12.11 -2.52
N THR A 52 9.41 -12.02 -2.89
CA THR A 52 10.37 -13.12 -2.75
C THR A 52 10.99 -13.20 -1.35
N ALA A 53 10.76 -12.19 -0.50
CA ALA A 53 11.14 -12.21 0.90
C ALA A 53 10.39 -13.34 1.64
N GLN A 54 11.15 -14.12 2.42
CA GLN A 54 10.61 -15.21 3.26
C GLN A 54 10.42 -14.78 4.71
N GLU A 55 10.47 -13.47 4.97
CA GLU A 55 10.33 -12.88 6.30
C GLU A 55 8.96 -12.23 6.44
N VAL A 56 8.44 -12.26 7.66
CA VAL A 56 7.16 -11.60 8.01
C VAL A 56 7.42 -10.10 8.13
N VAL A 57 6.57 -9.30 7.49
CA VAL A 57 6.70 -7.84 7.45
C VAL A 57 5.69 -7.15 8.36
N ASP A 58 6.07 -6.00 8.90
CA ASP A 58 5.19 -5.19 9.74
C ASP A 58 4.10 -4.46 8.93
N VAL A 59 4.42 -4.07 7.70
CA VAL A 59 3.53 -3.29 6.83
C VAL A 59 3.63 -3.82 5.41
N VAL A 60 2.48 -3.95 4.73
CA VAL A 60 2.45 -4.24 3.28
C VAL A 60 1.95 -3.02 2.54
N ILE A 61 2.64 -2.67 1.46
CA ILE A 61 2.25 -1.64 0.51
C ILE A 61 1.89 -2.33 -0.79
N LEU A 62 0.61 -2.23 -1.15
CA LEU A 62 0.07 -2.82 -2.37
C LEU A 62 -0.22 -1.71 -3.38
N TRP A 63 0.49 -1.69 -4.49
CA TRP A 63 0.18 -0.82 -5.63
C TRP A 63 -0.76 -1.57 -6.58
N TRP A 64 -2.03 -1.16 -6.60
CA TRP A 64 -3.08 -1.89 -7.29
C TRP A 64 -3.72 -1.08 -8.40
N ARG A 65 -3.95 -1.73 -9.54
CA ARG A 65 -4.62 -1.16 -10.71
C ARG A 65 -5.82 -2.04 -11.07
N GLU A 66 -6.81 -1.45 -11.72
CA GLU A 66 -8.02 -2.18 -12.14
C GLU A 66 -7.71 -3.36 -13.09
N ASP A 67 -6.59 -3.30 -13.80
CA ASP A 67 -6.14 -4.29 -14.79
C ASP A 67 -5.15 -5.33 -14.21
N ASP A 68 -4.73 -5.19 -12.95
CA ASP A 68 -3.74 -6.10 -12.32
C ASP A 68 -4.33 -7.51 -12.04
N GLY A 69 -5.65 -7.65 -11.93
CA GLY A 69 -6.32 -8.94 -11.76
C GLY A 69 -7.39 -8.92 -10.68
N ASP A 70 -7.33 -9.87 -9.74
CA ASP A 70 -8.26 -9.95 -8.61
C ASP A 70 -7.63 -9.37 -7.33
N LEU A 71 -8.21 -8.27 -6.85
CA LEU A 71 -7.74 -7.59 -5.64
C LEU A 71 -7.88 -8.47 -4.40
N VAL A 72 -8.90 -9.35 -4.37
CA VAL A 72 -9.14 -10.23 -3.23
C VAL A 72 -7.98 -11.20 -3.06
N ASP A 73 -7.58 -11.87 -4.14
CA ASP A 73 -6.47 -12.82 -4.10
C ASP A 73 -5.18 -12.13 -3.68
N GLU A 74 -4.91 -10.94 -4.20
CA GLU A 74 -3.70 -10.19 -3.86
C GLU A 74 -3.70 -9.70 -2.41
N LEU A 75 -4.84 -9.28 -1.87
CA LEU A 75 -4.98 -8.94 -0.45
C LEU A 75 -4.77 -10.18 0.44
N VAL A 76 -5.30 -11.34 0.04
CA VAL A 76 -5.10 -12.60 0.76
C VAL A 76 -3.63 -13.01 0.73
N ASP A 77 -2.96 -12.89 -0.41
CA ASP A 77 -1.53 -13.19 -0.54
C ASP A 77 -0.69 -12.23 0.33
N ALA A 78 -0.97 -10.93 0.27
CA ALA A 78 -0.35 -9.91 1.11
C ALA A 78 -0.51 -10.19 2.62
N LEU A 79 -1.67 -10.67 3.05
CA LEU A 79 -1.90 -11.07 4.44
C LEU A 79 -0.98 -12.22 4.89
N THR A 80 -0.53 -13.09 3.98
CA THR A 80 0.36 -14.19 4.34
C THR A 80 1.77 -13.73 4.74
N TYR A 81 2.21 -12.58 4.22
CA TYR A 81 3.48 -11.97 4.56
C TYR A 81 3.40 -11.04 5.77
N LEU A 82 2.22 -10.56 6.11
CA LEU A 82 2.01 -9.55 7.14
C LEU A 82 1.97 -10.15 8.54
N THR A 83 2.50 -9.42 9.53
CA THR A 83 2.28 -9.76 10.95
C THR A 83 0.80 -9.64 11.34
N GLU A 84 0.39 -10.29 12.43
CA GLU A 84 -1.01 -10.30 12.91
C GLU A 84 -1.60 -8.90 13.21
N ASP A 85 -0.77 -7.88 13.45
CA ASP A 85 -1.18 -6.50 13.75
C ASP A 85 -0.85 -5.50 12.63
N GLY A 86 -0.26 -5.98 11.54
CA GLY A 86 0.24 -5.12 10.48
C GLY A 86 -0.87 -4.47 9.66
N PRO A 87 -0.75 -3.20 9.25
CA PRO A 87 -1.63 -2.59 8.26
C PRO A 87 -1.19 -2.94 6.83
N ILE A 88 -2.17 -3.15 5.94
CA ILE A 88 -1.95 -3.15 4.48
C ILE A 88 -2.40 -1.81 3.93
N TRP A 89 -1.50 -1.12 3.23
CA TRP A 89 -1.78 0.13 2.54
C TRP A 89 -1.97 -0.12 1.05
N LEU A 90 -3.20 0.02 0.59
CA LEU A 90 -3.57 -0.07 -0.82
C LEU A 90 -3.45 1.29 -1.49
N PHE A 91 -2.58 1.39 -2.50
CA PHE A 91 -2.39 2.57 -3.34
C PHE A 91 -2.96 2.30 -4.72
N THR A 92 -3.99 3.07 -5.08
CA THR A 92 -4.60 3.00 -6.40
C THR A 92 -4.36 4.30 -7.17
N PRO A 93 -4.28 4.24 -8.52
CA PRO A 93 -4.27 5.43 -9.34
C PRO A 93 -5.42 6.38 -9.00
N LYS A 94 -5.24 7.68 -9.26
CA LYS A 94 -6.30 8.68 -9.09
C LYS A 94 -7.36 8.55 -10.19
N MET A 95 -8.61 8.91 -9.84
CA MET A 95 -9.72 9.10 -10.78
C MET A 95 -9.25 9.80 -12.06
N GLY A 96 -9.49 9.15 -13.21
CA GLY A 96 -9.14 9.66 -14.54
C GLY A 96 -7.75 9.26 -15.05
N ARG A 97 -6.99 8.45 -14.31
CA ARG A 97 -5.82 7.72 -14.83
C ARG A 97 -6.23 6.29 -15.20
N SER A 98 -5.49 5.69 -16.14
CA SER A 98 -5.62 4.26 -16.44
C SER A 98 -5.26 3.43 -15.20
N GLY A 99 -6.02 2.36 -14.94
CA GLY A 99 -5.82 1.56 -13.73
C GLY A 99 -6.61 2.08 -12.53
N TYR A 100 -7.58 2.99 -12.73
CA TYR A 100 -8.35 3.56 -11.62
C TYR A 100 -9.30 2.52 -11.04
N VAL A 101 -9.16 2.28 -9.74
CA VAL A 101 -10.02 1.33 -9.02
C VAL A 101 -11.02 2.14 -8.21
N GLU A 102 -12.31 1.82 -8.34
CA GLU A 102 -13.32 2.50 -7.55
C GLU A 102 -13.21 2.13 -6.07
N ALA A 103 -13.48 3.09 -5.19
CA ALA A 103 -13.46 2.83 -3.75
C ALA A 103 -14.50 1.76 -3.34
N SER A 104 -15.58 1.62 -4.10
CA SER A 104 -16.60 0.57 -3.90
C SER A 104 -16.03 -0.82 -4.10
N ASP A 105 -15.22 -1.05 -5.15
CA ASP A 105 -14.60 -2.35 -5.40
C ASP A 105 -13.64 -2.72 -4.26
N ILE A 106 -12.87 -1.76 -3.76
CA ILE A 106 -11.99 -1.96 -2.61
C ILE A 106 -12.79 -2.32 -1.35
N GLN A 107 -13.91 -1.64 -1.13
CA GLN A 107 -14.79 -1.87 0.01
C GLN A 107 -15.50 -3.23 -0.04
N ASP A 108 -15.71 -3.79 -1.23
CA ASP A 108 -16.28 -5.13 -1.44
C ASP A 108 -15.20 -6.23 -1.37
N ALA A 109 -14.01 -5.95 -1.89
CA ALA A 109 -12.88 -6.88 -1.88
C ALA A 109 -12.31 -7.10 -0.47
N ALA A 110 -12.12 -6.03 0.32
CA ALA A 110 -11.56 -6.12 1.67
C ALA A 110 -12.25 -7.15 2.59
N PRO A 111 -13.59 -7.13 2.79
CA PRO A 111 -14.27 -8.13 3.61
C PRO A 111 -14.18 -9.53 3.02
N THR A 112 -14.14 -9.66 1.70
CA THR A 112 -13.97 -10.95 1.02
C THR A 112 -12.58 -11.55 1.30
N ALA A 113 -11.55 -10.71 1.37
CA ALA A 113 -10.20 -11.09 1.81
C ALA A 113 -10.06 -11.29 3.33
N GLY A 114 -11.15 -11.14 4.11
CA GLY A 114 -11.11 -11.24 5.57
C GLY A 114 -10.59 -9.99 6.27
N MET A 115 -10.49 -8.87 5.56
CA MET A 115 -10.03 -7.57 6.06
C MET A 115 -11.19 -6.61 6.32
N SER A 116 -10.89 -5.50 6.99
CA SER A 116 -11.80 -4.37 7.12
C SER A 116 -11.07 -3.09 6.76
N VAL A 117 -11.66 -2.27 5.90
CA VAL A 117 -11.10 -0.95 5.56
C VAL A 117 -11.16 -0.05 6.80
N THR A 118 -10.01 0.27 7.38
CA THR A 118 -9.92 1.07 8.61
C THR A 118 -9.84 2.57 8.30
N THR A 119 -8.96 2.95 7.38
CA THR A 119 -8.68 4.35 7.04
C THR A 119 -8.47 4.50 5.54
N SER A 120 -9.13 5.50 4.94
CA SER A 120 -8.93 5.88 3.54
C SER A 120 -8.74 7.39 3.43
N PHE A 121 -7.71 7.84 2.73
CA PHE A 121 -7.50 9.26 2.46
C PHE A 121 -6.89 9.45 1.09
N SER A 122 -7.29 10.52 0.40
CA SER A 122 -6.70 10.89 -0.90
C SER A 122 -5.49 11.79 -0.68
N VAL A 123 -4.34 11.40 -1.24
CA VAL A 123 -3.11 12.21 -1.33
C VAL A 123 -2.90 12.68 -2.76
#